data_AF-A0A7Y3GJL2-F1
#
_entry.id   AF-A0A7Y3GJL2-F1
#
_cell.length_a   1.000
_cell.length_b   1.000
_cell.length_c   1.000
_cell.angle_alpha   90.00
_cell.angle_beta   90.00
_cell.angle_gamma   90.00
#
_symmetry.space_group_name_H-M   'P 1'
#
loop_
_entity.id
_entity.type
_entity.pdbx_description
1 polymer ?
#
loop_
_entity_poly.entity_id
_entity_poly.type
_entity_poly.pdbx_seq_one_letter_code
_entity_poly.pdbx_strand_id
1 'polypeptide(L)'
;MINIQQTVERLKAHLRTLTVTIGERSVRFPENLHKTAEYIQSVYDEIGLPVHKEPYDYAGFKVANIIAGVSSNSAPSRQYVLGAHYDSVSGTVGADDNASAIAVQLETARNL
;
A
#
# COMPACT_ATOMS: atom_id res chain seq x y z
N MET A 1 18.65 -7.84 -11.94
CA MET A 1 18.63 -6.56 -12.68
C MET A 1 17.17 -6.18 -12.87
N ILE A 2 16.76 -4.97 -12.50
CA ILE A 2 15.36 -4.54 -12.56
C ILE A 2 14.92 -4.46 -14.02
N ASN A 3 13.80 -5.08 -14.38
CA ASN A 3 13.17 -4.89 -15.68
C ASN A 3 12.35 -3.59 -15.65
N ILE A 4 12.94 -2.51 -16.18
CA ILE A 4 12.33 -1.17 -16.15
C ILE A 4 10.96 -1.16 -16.82
N GLN A 5 10.82 -1.79 -17.99
CA GLN A 5 9.57 -1.77 -18.74
C GLN A 5 8.46 -2.50 -17.98
N GLN A 6 8.76 -3.66 -17.39
CA GLN A 6 7.80 -4.39 -16.57
C GLN A 6 7.42 -3.62 -15.30
N THR A 7 8.39 -2.96 -14.67
CA THR A 7 8.15 -2.14 -13.47
C THR A 7 7.22 -0.97 -13.79
N VAL A 8 7.43 -0.28 -14.92
CA VAL A 8 6.56 0.82 -15.36
C VAL A 8 5.12 0.34 -15.57
N GLU A 9 4.91 -0.83 -16.17
CA GLU A 9 3.55 -1.36 -16.35
C GLU A 9 2.88 -1.76 -15.04
N ARG A 10 3.63 -2.34 -14.09
CA ARG A 10 3.11 -2.63 -12.74
C ARG A 10 2.76 -1.37 -11.96
N LEU A 11 3.62 -0.35 -11.98
CA LEU A 11 3.35 0.95 -11.36
C LEU A 11 2.04 1.56 -11.89
N LYS A 12 1.83 1.54 -13.22
CA LYS A 12 0.57 2.01 -13.82
C LYS A 12 -0.63 1.15 -13.41
N ALA A 13 -0.46 -0.16 -13.28
CA ALA A 13 -1.53 -1.07 -12.84
C ALA A 13 -1.93 -0.82 -11.38
N HIS A 14 -0.96 -0.61 -10.48
CA HIS A 14 -1.21 -0.20 -9.09
C HIS A 14 -1.97 1.12 -9.05
N LEU A 15 -1.49 2.13 -9.79
CA LEU A 15 -2.12 3.44 -9.81
C LEU A 15 -3.56 3.37 -10.34
N ARG A 16 -3.83 2.62 -11.42
CA ARG A 16 -5.19 2.42 -11.93
C ARG A 16 -6.09 1.68 -10.93
N THR A 17 -5.57 0.65 -10.26
CA THR A 17 -6.35 -0.09 -9.27
C THR A 17 -6.77 0.84 -8.13
N LEU A 18 -5.81 1.58 -7.57
CA LEU A 18 -6.05 2.50 -6.45
C LEU A 18 -6.97 3.66 -6.83
N THR A 19 -6.79 4.26 -8.01
CA THR A 19 -7.45 5.53 -8.38
C THR A 19 -8.70 5.38 -9.24
N VAL A 20 -8.82 4.31 -10.03
CA VAL A 20 -9.95 4.09 -10.96
C VAL A 20 -10.84 2.95 -10.48
N THR A 21 -10.26 1.80 -10.11
CA THR A 21 -11.04 0.64 -9.69
C THR A 21 -11.59 0.80 -8.27
N ILE A 22 -10.76 1.28 -7.33
CA ILE A 22 -11.18 1.56 -5.95
C ILE A 22 -11.71 3.00 -5.86
N GLY A 23 -10.95 3.98 -6.35
CA GLY A 23 -11.38 5.38 -6.39
C GLY A 23 -10.97 6.17 -5.15
N GLU A 24 -11.87 7.00 -4.64
CA GLU A 24 -11.65 7.77 -3.40
C GLU A 24 -11.46 6.85 -2.20
N ARG A 25 -10.43 7.13 -1.39
CA ARG A 25 -10.04 6.34 -0.21
C ARG A 25 -10.07 7.21 1.05
N SER A 26 -11.03 8.13 1.14
CA SER A 26 -11.23 8.94 2.34
C SER A 26 -12.07 8.18 3.37
N VAL A 27 -12.02 8.61 4.62
CA VAL A 27 -12.83 8.03 5.72
C VAL A 27 -14.34 8.08 5.47
N ARG A 28 -14.81 8.85 4.48
CA ARG A 28 -16.21 8.87 4.03
C ARG A 28 -16.61 7.59 3.29
N PHE A 29 -15.63 6.84 2.77
CA PHE A 29 -15.79 5.60 2.04
C PHE A 29 -14.99 4.48 2.72
N PRO A 30 -15.41 4.04 3.93
CA PRO A 30 -14.69 3.02 4.70
C PRO A 30 -14.51 1.70 3.93
N GLU A 31 -15.45 1.36 3.03
CA GLU A 31 -15.35 0.22 2.14
C GLU A 31 -14.16 0.32 1.17
N ASN A 32 -13.83 1.53 0.72
CA ASN A 32 -12.69 1.74 -0.18
C ASN A 32 -11.36 1.76 0.58
N LEU A 33 -11.35 2.25 1.82
CA LEU A 33 -10.20 2.05 2.72
C LEU A 33 -9.95 0.56 2.95
N HIS A 34 -11.01 -0.23 3.21
CA HIS A 34 -10.89 -1.67 3.41
C HIS A 34 -10.37 -2.38 2.15
N LYS A 35 -10.98 -2.12 0.98
CA LYS A 35 -10.51 -2.67 -0.30
C LYS A 35 -9.07 -2.29 -0.60
N THR A 36 -8.64 -1.08 -0.24
CA THR A 36 -7.25 -0.64 -0.42
C THR A 36 -6.31 -1.42 0.48
N ALA A 37 -6.67 -1.59 1.76
CA ALA A 37 -5.89 -2.38 2.70
C ALA A 37 -5.78 -3.85 2.26
N GLU A 38 -6.86 -4.44 1.76
CA GLU A 38 -6.88 -5.78 1.17
C GLU A 38 -6.04 -5.87 -0.09
N TYR A 39 -6.10 -4.86 -0.96
CA TYR A 39 -5.29 -4.80 -2.17
C TYR A 39 -3.79 -4.77 -1.84
N ILE A 40 -3.37 -3.86 -0.96
CA ILE A 40 -1.97 -3.76 -0.51
C ILE A 40 -1.52 -5.08 0.11
N GLN A 41 -2.35 -5.67 0.98
CA GLN A 41 -2.05 -6.97 1.56
C GLN A 41 -1.88 -8.05 0.46
N SER A 42 -2.80 -8.12 -0.49
CA SER A 42 -2.75 -9.15 -1.54
C SER A 42 -1.47 -9.07 -2.39
N VAL A 43 -0.97 -7.87 -2.63
CA VAL A 43 0.29 -7.66 -3.37
C VAL A 43 1.48 -8.13 -2.54
N TYR A 44 1.50 -7.88 -1.23
CA TYR A 44 2.53 -8.40 -0.34
C TYR A 44 2.48 -9.93 -0.20
N ASP A 45 1.28 -10.50 -0.08
CA ASP A 45 1.07 -11.94 -0.02
C ASP A 45 1.54 -12.63 -1.31
N GLU A 46 1.29 -12.03 -2.49
CA GLU A 46 1.76 -12.53 -3.79
C GLU A 46 3.29 -12.65 -3.87
N ILE A 47 4.02 -11.76 -3.19
CA ILE A 47 5.48 -11.77 -3.13
C ILE A 47 6.04 -12.46 -1.88
N GLY A 48 5.17 -13.13 -1.11
CA GLY A 48 5.57 -13.92 0.06
C GLY A 48 5.97 -13.12 1.29
N LEU A 49 5.54 -11.86 1.40
CA LEU A 49 5.81 -11.03 2.57
C LEU A 49 4.65 -11.10 3.58
N PRO A 50 4.89 -11.51 4.84
CA PRO A 50 3.84 -11.57 5.84
C PRO A 50 3.35 -10.16 6.20
N VAL A 51 2.04 -9.98 6.20
CA VAL A 51 1.38 -8.72 6.51
C VAL A 51 0.78 -8.74 7.90
N HIS A 52 1.05 -7.70 8.68
CA HIS A 52 0.38 -7.37 9.91
C HIS A 52 -0.53 -6.16 9.70
N LYS A 53 -1.82 -6.32 9.99
CA LYS A 53 -2.78 -5.21 10.06
C LYS A 53 -2.81 -4.68 11.48
N GLU A 54 -2.58 -3.38 11.65
CA GLU A 54 -2.61 -2.70 12.94
C GLU A 54 -3.81 -1.75 12.99
N PRO A 55 -4.96 -2.19 13.54
CA PRO A 55 -6.18 -1.39 13.58
C PRO A 55 -6.10 -0.29 14.66
N TYR A 56 -6.70 0.86 14.38
CA TYR A 56 -6.83 1.99 15.32
C TYR A 56 -8.12 2.78 15.09
N ASP A 57 -8.48 3.61 16.07
CA ASP A 57 -9.63 4.52 16.00
C ASP A 57 -9.22 5.91 15.50
N TYR A 58 -9.93 6.41 14.49
CA TYR A 58 -9.81 7.77 14.01
C TYR A 58 -11.20 8.41 13.93
N ALA A 59 -11.49 9.41 14.77
CA ALA A 59 -12.77 10.13 14.77
C ALA A 59 -14.03 9.23 14.77
N GLY A 60 -13.97 8.07 15.46
CA GLY A 60 -15.06 7.08 15.50
C GLY A 60 -15.06 6.05 14.37
N PHE A 61 -14.14 6.16 13.41
CA PHE A 61 -13.91 5.17 12.35
C PHE A 61 -12.82 4.19 12.75
N LYS A 62 -13.04 2.90 12.49
CA LYS A 62 -12.00 1.86 12.56
C LYS A 62 -11.22 1.86 11.25
N VAL A 63 -9.94 2.18 11.33
CA VAL A 63 -8.98 2.17 10.22
C VAL A 63 -7.78 1.30 10.60
N ALA A 64 -6.86 1.02 9.66
CA ALA A 64 -5.71 0.16 9.96
C ALA A 64 -4.44 0.59 9.23
N ASN A 65 -3.28 0.46 9.86
CA ASN A 65 -2.01 0.46 9.14
C ASN A 65 -1.75 -0.93 8.56
N ILE A 66 -1.03 -0.99 7.43
CA ILE A 66 -0.62 -2.23 6.78
C ILE A 66 0.89 -2.30 6.84
N ILE A 67 1.42 -3.28 7.57
CA ILE A 67 2.84 -3.41 7.87
C ILE A 67 3.33 -4.73 7.29
N ALA A 68 4.33 -4.68 6.43
CA ALA A 68 5.01 -5.86 5.89
C ALA A 68 6.50 -5.80 6.24
N GLY A 69 7.05 -6.94 6.66
CA GLY A 69 8.45 -7.07 7.05
C GLY A 69 9.23 -7.88 6.04
N VAL A 70 10.30 -7.31 5.48
CA VAL A 70 11.31 -8.05 4.72
C VAL A 70 12.41 -8.43 5.71
N SER A 71 12.33 -9.60 6.34
CA SER A 71 13.43 -10.06 7.20
C SER A 71 13.76 -11.52 7.01
N SER A 72 15.06 -11.78 6.82
CA SER A 72 15.67 -13.11 6.92
C SER A 72 16.21 -13.42 8.32
N ASN A 73 16.26 -12.44 9.23
CA ASN A 73 16.85 -12.57 10.57
C ASN A 73 15.91 -12.06 11.67
N SER A 74 15.78 -12.81 12.75
CA SER A 74 14.92 -12.48 13.89
C SER A 74 15.38 -11.26 14.71
N ALA A 75 16.63 -10.82 14.57
CA ALA A 75 17.20 -9.68 15.30
C ALA A 75 18.20 -8.88 14.43
N PRO A 76 17.72 -8.04 13.49
CA PRO A 76 18.62 -7.23 12.65
C PRO A 76 19.31 -6.14 13.48
N SER A 77 20.58 -5.87 13.20
CA SER A 77 21.36 -4.80 13.86
C SER A 77 20.91 -3.38 13.44
N ARG A 78 20.13 -3.28 12.35
CA ARG A 78 19.53 -2.04 11.83
C ARG A 78 18.17 -2.35 11.21
N GLN A 79 17.21 -1.46 11.40
CA GLN A 79 15.91 -1.51 10.74
C GLN A 79 15.73 -0.24 9.91
N TYR A 80 15.20 -0.40 8.71
CA TYR A 80 14.83 0.68 7.81
C TYR A 80 13.32 0.63 7.61
N VAL A 81 12.67 1.80 7.61
CA VAL A 81 11.22 1.92 7.40
C VAL A 81 11.00 2.71 6.12
N LEU A 82 10.24 2.14 5.20
CA LEU A 82 9.69 2.80 4.02
C LEU A 82 8.17 2.82 4.17
N GLY A 83 7.54 3.98 3.95
CA GLY A 83 6.11 4.15 4.16
C GLY A 83 5.46 5.10 3.18
N ALA A 84 4.16 4.89 2.96
CA ALA A 84 3.24 5.72 2.22
C ALA A 84 1.87 5.62 2.91
N HIS A 85 1.16 6.74 3.04
CA HIS A 85 -0.24 6.69 3.48
C HIS A 85 -1.12 6.28 2.29
N TYR A 86 -2.20 5.55 2.56
CA TYR A 86 -3.04 4.97 1.50
C TYR A 86 -4.43 5.59 1.38
N ASP A 87 -4.83 6.37 2.38
CA ASP A 87 -6.03 7.18 2.34
C ASP A 87 -5.89 8.33 1.33
N SER A 88 -7.01 8.95 1.00
CA SER A 88 -7.04 10.18 0.19
C SER A 88 -7.93 11.23 0.83
N VAL A 89 -7.72 12.49 0.45
CA VAL A 89 -8.62 13.58 0.82
C VAL A 89 -9.98 13.37 0.17
N SER A 90 -11.06 13.70 0.89
CA SER A 90 -12.42 13.58 0.38
C SER A 90 -12.64 14.38 -0.91
N GLY A 91 -13.36 13.78 -1.87
CA GLY A 91 -13.56 14.34 -3.20
C GLY A 91 -12.38 14.12 -4.15
N THR A 92 -11.35 13.38 -3.75
CA THR A 92 -10.17 13.11 -4.58
C THR A 92 -9.84 11.62 -4.61
N VAL A 93 -9.26 11.16 -5.73
CA VAL A 93 -8.72 9.80 -5.86
C VAL A 93 -7.28 9.68 -5.35
N GLY A 94 -6.65 10.80 -4.97
CA GLY A 94 -5.30 10.83 -4.41
C GLY A 94 -4.25 10.13 -5.28
N ALA A 95 -4.17 10.47 -6.57
CA ALA A 95 -3.29 9.78 -7.51
C ALA A 95 -1.81 10.03 -7.19
N ASP A 96 -1.42 11.29 -7.09
CA ASP A 96 -0.07 11.67 -6.65
C ASP A 96 0.04 11.74 -5.12
N ASP A 97 -1.07 12.03 -4.44
CA ASP A 97 -1.18 12.12 -2.98
C ASP A 97 -2.20 11.09 -2.44
N ASN A 98 -1.82 9.84 -2.18
CA ASN A 98 -0.46 9.31 -2.31
C ASN A 98 -0.42 7.89 -2.92
N ALA A 99 -1.34 7.59 -3.84
CA ALA A 99 -1.35 6.29 -4.53
C ALA A 99 -0.06 6.02 -5.32
N SER A 100 0.61 7.07 -5.81
CA SER A 100 1.89 6.97 -6.51
C SER A 100 2.98 6.38 -5.60
N ALA A 101 3.11 6.84 -4.35
CA ALA A 101 4.09 6.29 -3.42
C ALA A 101 3.75 4.86 -2.99
N ILE A 102 2.45 4.51 -2.85
CA ILE A 102 2.06 3.11 -2.61
C ILE A 102 2.55 2.22 -3.75
N ALA A 103 2.32 2.62 -5.00
CA ALA A 103 2.78 1.86 -6.16
C ALA A 103 4.31 1.65 -6.14
N VAL A 104 5.07 2.71 -5.81
CA VAL A 104 6.53 2.64 -5.68
C VAL A 104 6.96 1.74 -4.51
N GLN A 105 6.28 1.81 -3.36
CA GLN A 105 6.57 0.98 -2.19
C GLN A 105 6.34 -0.51 -2.48
N LEU A 106 5.24 -0.85 -3.16
CA LEU A 106 4.91 -2.22 -3.54
C LEU A 106 5.95 -2.80 -4.51
N GLU A 107 6.34 -2.04 -5.53
CA GLU A 107 7.37 -2.49 -6.48
C GLU A 107 8.78 -2.47 -5.88
N THR A 108 9.05 -1.60 -4.90
CA THR A 108 10.30 -1.66 -4.14
C THR A 108 10.38 -2.97 -3.37
N ALA A 109 9.32 -3.33 -2.64
CA ALA A 109 9.27 -4.60 -1.88
C ALA A 109 9.42 -5.83 -2.77
N ARG A 110 8.87 -5.80 -3.99
CA ARG A 110 9.01 -6.88 -4.99
C ARG A 110 10.45 -7.08 -5.51
N ASN A 111 11.31 -6.08 -5.35
CA ASN A 111 12.69 -6.10 -5.83
C ASN A 111 13.74 -6.25 -4.70
N LEU A 112 13.30 -6.45 -3.45
CA LEU A 112 14.15 -6.83 -2.31
C LEU A 112 14.27 -8.35 -2.20
#